data_AF-A0A4U7CN97-F1
#
_entry.id   AF-A0A4U7CN97-F1
#
_cell.length_a   1.000
_cell.length_b   1.000
_cell.length_c   1.000
_cell.angle_alpha   90.00
_cell.angle_beta   90.00
_cell.angle_gamma   90.00
#
_symmetry.space_group_name_H-M   'P 1'
#
loop_
_entity.id
_entity.type
_entity.pdbx_description
1 polymer ?
#
loop_
_entity_poly.entity_id
_entity_poly.type
_entity_poly.pdbx_seq_one_letter_code
_entity_poly.pdbx_strand_id
1 'polypeptide(L)'
;MNPGDRVRVDRTGTTYEGVLLPSTTAEELVVKLDGGYNVGIDRSDASVDVLERDTYDIESGGDADGRSEITFEADLPTVALISTGGTIAST
;
A
#
# COMPACT_ATOMS: atom_id res chain seq x y z
N MET A 1 0.82 -15.51 5.44
CA MET A 1 1.08 -14.50 4.41
C MET A 1 0.52 -13.20 4.93
N ASN A 2 1.28 -12.13 4.78
CA ASN A 2 0.93 -10.78 5.20
C ASN A 2 0.99 -9.85 3.97
N PRO A 3 0.27 -8.73 3.97
CA PRO A 3 0.53 -7.68 2.99
C PRO A 3 2.02 -7.33 2.97
N GLY A 4 2.61 -7.22 1.79
CA GLY A 4 4.04 -6.98 1.59
C GLY A 4 4.83 -8.23 1.22
N ASP A 5 4.29 -9.43 1.49
CA ASP A 5 4.87 -10.69 1.01
C ASP A 5 4.76 -10.78 -0.52
N ARG A 6 5.77 -11.36 -1.16
CA ARG A 6 5.67 -11.79 -2.55
C ARG A 6 5.03 -13.17 -2.61
N VAL A 7 3.96 -13.29 -3.39
CA VAL A 7 3.15 -14.50 -3.48
C VAL A 7 2.97 -14.94 -4.93
N ARG A 8 2.78 -16.25 -5.11
CA ARG A 8 2.21 -16.85 -6.31
C ARG A 8 0.80 -17.31 -5.98
N VAL A 9 -0.16 -16.91 -6.80
CA VAL A 9 -1.58 -17.30 -6.69
C VAL A 9 -1.98 -18.03 -7.95
N ASP A 10 -2.42 -19.28 -7.81
CA ASP A 10 -2.93 -20.09 -8.90
C ASP A 10 -4.45 -20.21 -8.80
N ARG A 11 -5.15 -19.83 -9.87
CA ARG A 11 -6.60 -19.95 -9.95
C ARG A 11 -7.08 -20.17 -11.38
N THR A 12 -7.96 -21.14 -11.56
CA THR A 12 -8.63 -21.44 -12.85
C THR A 12 -7.63 -21.59 -14.02
N GLY A 13 -6.45 -22.17 -13.74
CA GLY A 13 -5.40 -22.37 -14.74
C GLY A 13 -4.56 -21.13 -15.07
N THR A 14 -4.78 -20.02 -14.36
CA THR A 14 -3.97 -18.81 -14.47
C THR A 14 -3.13 -18.62 -13.21
N THR A 15 -1.86 -18.28 -13.41
CA THR A 15 -0.91 -17.97 -12.34
C THR A 15 -0.71 -16.46 -12.28
N TYR A 16 -0.82 -15.90 -11.08
CA TYR A 16 -0.52 -14.50 -10.78
C TYR A 16 0.65 -14.46 -9.81
N GLU A 17 1.65 -13.63 -10.08
CA GLU A 17 2.80 -13.46 -9.19
C GLU A 17 3.04 -11.98 -8.94
N GLY A 18 3.27 -11.62 -7.68
CA GLY A 18 3.47 -10.24 -7.28
C GLY A 18 3.40 -10.04 -5.77
N VAL A 19 3.27 -8.78 -5.35
CA VAL A 19 3.20 -8.41 -3.93
C VAL A 19 1.75 -8.46 -3.46
N LEU A 20 1.49 -9.14 -2.34
CA LEU A 20 0.18 -9.13 -1.71
C LEU A 20 -0.09 -7.74 -1.11
N LEU A 21 -1.19 -7.11 -1.50
CA LEU A 21 -1.66 -5.83 -0.98
C LEU A 21 -2.76 -6.04 0.09
N PRO A 22 -3.04 -5.02 0.92
CA PRO A 22 -4.20 -5.03 1.79
C PRO A 22 -5.48 -5.10 0.97
N SER A 23 -6.45 -5.86 1.46
CA SER A 23 -7.79 -5.94 0.88
C SER A 23 -8.81 -5.34 1.85
N THR A 24 -9.85 -4.72 1.30
CA THR A 24 -11.00 -4.23 2.07
C THR A 24 -11.97 -5.36 2.46
N THR A 25 -11.83 -6.53 1.84
CA THR A 25 -12.64 -7.74 2.07
C THR A 25 -11.73 -8.92 2.40
N ALA A 26 -12.28 -9.94 3.06
CA ALA A 26 -11.53 -11.16 3.36
C ALA A 26 -11.56 -12.16 2.18
N GLU A 27 -12.56 -12.00 1.32
CA GLU A 27 -12.88 -12.86 0.19
C GLU A 27 -11.95 -12.67 -1.00
N GLU A 28 -11.34 -11.49 -1.17
CA GLU A 28 -10.43 -11.22 -2.28
C GLU A 28 -8.97 -11.05 -1.82
N LEU A 29 -8.07 -11.66 -2.59
CA LEU A 29 -6.65 -11.35 -2.60
C LEU A 29 -6.41 -10.21 -3.59
N VAL A 30 -5.68 -9.17 -3.18
CA VAL A 30 -5.21 -8.13 -4.08
C VAL A 30 -3.72 -8.34 -4.32
N VAL A 31 -3.32 -8.62 -5.55
CA VAL A 31 -1.91 -8.82 -5.92
C VAL A 31 -1.46 -7.71 -6.85
N LYS A 32 -0.38 -7.02 -6.49
CA LYS A 32 0.31 -6.06 -7.35
C LYS A 32 1.32 -6.79 -8.21
N LEU A 33 1.03 -6.89 -9.49
CA LEU A 33 1.91 -7.52 -10.47
C LEU A 33 3.14 -6.65 -10.73
N ASP A 34 4.24 -7.25 -11.22
CA ASP A 34 5.48 -6.55 -11.56
C ASP A 34 5.27 -5.41 -12.59
N GLY A 35 4.22 -5.50 -13.42
CA GLY A 35 3.80 -4.45 -14.35
C GLY A 35 3.10 -3.25 -13.71
N GLY A 36 2.94 -3.23 -12.39
CA GLY A 36 2.31 -2.14 -11.63
C GLY A 36 0.78 -2.20 -11.53
N TYR A 37 0.13 -3.14 -12.21
CA TYR A 37 -1.31 -3.37 -12.11
C TYR A 37 -1.67 -4.15 -10.85
N ASN A 38 -2.82 -3.80 -10.24
CA ASN A 38 -3.41 -4.56 -9.15
C ASN A 38 -4.51 -5.47 -9.71
N VAL A 39 -4.52 -6.73 -9.30
CA VAL A 39 -5.58 -7.70 -9.64
C VAL A 39 -6.26 -8.20 -8.37
N GLY A 40 -7.59 -8.20 -8.37
CA GLY A 40 -8.41 -8.85 -7.36
C GLY A 40 -8.69 -10.29 -7.76
N ILE A 41 -8.41 -11.23 -6.87
CA ILE A 41 -8.59 -12.66 -7.08
C ILE A 41 -9.44 -13.16 -5.92
N ASP A 42 -10.67 -13.63 -6.19
CA ASP A 42 -11.44 -14.27 -5.11
C ASP A 42 -10.65 -15.48 -4.58
N ARG A 43 -10.63 -15.58 -3.27
CA ARG A 43 -9.77 -16.47 -2.51
C ARG A 43 -10.30 -17.90 -2.51
N SER A 44 -11.59 -18.05 -2.80
CA SER A 44 -12.23 -19.34 -2.99
C SER A 44 -11.55 -20.08 -4.15
N ASP A 45 -11.12 -21.31 -3.88
CA ASP A 45 -10.43 -22.20 -4.83
C ASP A 45 -9.09 -21.69 -5.38
N ALA A 46 -8.51 -20.64 -4.77
CA ALA A 46 -7.16 -20.19 -5.08
C ALA A 46 -6.12 -20.95 -4.26
N SER A 47 -5.04 -21.39 -4.90
CA SER A 47 -3.83 -21.87 -4.21
C SER A 47 -2.86 -20.71 -4.07
N VAL A 48 -2.24 -20.55 -2.89
CA VAL A 48 -1.31 -19.46 -2.62
C VAL A 48 -0.02 -19.97 -2.02
N ASP A 49 1.09 -19.66 -2.68
CA ASP A 49 2.44 -19.91 -2.18
C ASP A 49 3.13 -18.57 -1.84
N VAL A 50 3.71 -18.49 -0.65
CA VAL A 50 4.59 -17.36 -0.29
C VAL A 50 5.99 -17.65 -0.84
N LEU A 51 6.43 -16.82 -1.78
CA LEU A 51 7.74 -16.95 -2.40
C LEU A 51 8.82 -16.22 -1.59
N GLU A 52 8.47 -15.06 -1.04
CA GLU A 52 9.35 -14.22 -0.22
C GLU A 52 8.52 -13.43 0.79
N ARG A 53 9.06 -13.22 1.99
CA ARG A 53 8.38 -12.49 3.07
C ARG A 53 8.91 -11.08 3.19
N ASP A 54 8.03 -10.15 3.55
CA ASP A 54 8.38 -8.74 3.83
C ASP A 54 9.14 -8.08 2.66
N THR A 55 8.81 -8.46 1.41
CA THR A 55 9.45 -7.94 0.18
C THR A 55 9.17 -6.45 -0.01
N TYR A 56 7.99 -5.99 0.40
CA TYR A 56 7.58 -4.60 0.29
C TYR A 56 7.01 -4.10 1.61
N ASP A 57 7.48 -2.94 2.07
CA ASP A 57 6.89 -2.29 3.24
C ASP A 57 5.55 -1.66 2.82
N ILE A 58 4.47 -2.28 3.27
CA ILE A 58 3.09 -1.86 3.05
C ILE A 58 2.54 -1.13 4.28
N GLU A 59 3.19 -1.28 5.45
CA GLU A 59 2.66 -0.79 6.74
C GLU A 59 2.99 0.69 6.97
N SER A 60 4.03 1.21 6.34
CA SER A 60 4.50 2.56 6.57
C SER A 60 4.11 3.48 5.41
N GLY A 61 3.00 4.20 5.57
CA GLY A 61 2.71 5.36 4.74
C GLY A 61 3.83 6.39 4.91
N GLY A 62 4.85 6.30 4.05
CA GLY A 62 5.91 7.28 3.90
C GLY A 62 6.40 7.89 5.20
N ASP A 63 7.16 7.14 6.01
CA ASP A 63 8.19 7.77 6.83
C ASP A 63 9.25 8.31 5.87
N ALA A 64 8.91 9.40 5.17
CA ALA A 64 9.90 10.24 4.55
C ALA A 64 10.77 10.75 5.70
N ASP A 65 11.93 10.12 5.88
CA ASP A 65 12.99 10.46 6.84
C ASP A 65 13.44 11.94 6.79
N GLY A 66 12.88 12.74 5.88
CA GLY A 66 13.01 14.19 5.85
C GLY A 66 12.06 14.85 6.84
N ARG A 67 12.57 15.20 8.03
CA ARG A 67 11.93 16.28 8.81
C ARG A 67 11.97 17.55 7.97
N SER A 68 10.81 18.00 7.50
CA SER A 68 10.68 19.34 6.91
C SER A 68 11.09 20.38 7.94
N GLU A 69 12.07 21.22 7.60
CA GLU A 69 12.44 22.38 8.42
C GLU A 69 11.33 23.43 8.32
N ILE A 70 10.83 23.88 9.47
CA ILE A 70 9.82 24.94 9.54
C ILE A 70 10.54 26.24 9.88
N THR A 71 10.53 27.19 8.94
CA THR A 71 11.09 28.54 9.13
C THR A 71 9.96 29.55 9.22
N PHE A 72 10.09 30.51 10.13
CA PHE A 72 9.11 31.60 10.30
C PHE A 72 9.72 32.93 9.86
N GLU A 73 8.99 33.67 9.04
CA GLU A 73 9.35 35.02 8.61
C GLU A 73 8.58 36.04 9.45
N ALA A 74 9.29 36.94 10.13
CA ALA A 74 8.69 37.88 11.09
C ALA A 74 7.74 38.91 10.43
N ASP A 75 7.94 39.19 9.13
CA ASP A 75 7.12 40.14 8.37
C ASP A 75 5.83 39.52 7.83
N LEU A 76 5.63 38.20 7.95
CA LEU A 76 4.45 37.50 7.48
C LEU A 76 3.38 37.35 8.57
N PRO A 77 2.09 37.45 8.23
CA PRO A 77 1.01 37.23 9.19
C PRO A 77 0.94 35.76 9.61
N THR A 78 0.57 35.52 10.87
CA THR A 78 0.25 34.18 11.35
C THR A 78 -1.07 33.69 10.74
N VAL A 79 -1.04 32.50 10.14
CA VAL A 79 -2.23 31.80 9.64
C VAL A 79 -2.41 30.50 10.42
N ALA A 80 -3.61 30.28 10.96
CA ALA A 80 -3.97 29.02 11.58
C ALA A 80 -4.60 28.07 10.56
N LEU A 81 -4.09 26.83 10.46
CA LEU A 81 -4.69 25.77 9.68
C LEU A 81 -5.35 24.76 10.63
N ILE A 82 -6.68 24.69 10.60
CA ILE A 82 -7.45 23.71 11.36
C ILE A 82 -7.91 22.62 10.39
N SER A 83 -7.34 21.43 10.52
CA SER A 83 -7.78 20.28 9.74
C SER A 83 -9.01 19.65 10.39
N THR A 84 -10.08 19.50 9.60
CA THR A 84 -11.36 18.88 10.02
C THR A 84 -11.65 17.58 9.24
N GLY A 85 -10.65 17.04 8.55
CA GLY A 85 -10.75 15.82 7.75
C GLY A 85 -10.61 16.02 6.24
N GLY A 86 -10.60 17.27 5.76
CA GLY A 86 -10.26 17.58 4.37
C GLY A 86 -8.74 17.54 4.14
N THR A 87 -8.26 16.53 3.41
CA THR A 87 -6.85 16.42 3.03
C THR A 87 -6.49 17.48 1.97
N ILE A 88 -5.49 18.32 2.25
CA ILE A 88 -4.98 19.34 1.32
C ILE A 88 -3.58 19.02 0.75
N ALA A 89 -2.92 17.99 1.26
CA ALA A 89 -1.66 17.46 0.79
C ALA A 89 -1.50 15.99 1.22
N SER A 90 -0.85 15.17 0.39
CA SER A 90 -0.49 13.77 0.66
C SER A 90 0.81 13.42 -0.05
N THR A 91 1.47 12.35 0.38
CA THR A 91 2.73 11.82 -0.18
C THR A 91 2.51 10.50 -0.89
#